data_AF-A0A368AM31-F1
#
_entry.id   AF-A0A368AM31-F1
#
_cell.length_a   1.000
_cell.length_b   1.000
_cell.length_c   1.000
_cell.angle_alpha   90.00
_cell.angle_beta   90.00
_cell.angle_gamma   90.00
#
_symmetry.space_group_name_H-M   'P 1'
#
loop_
_entity.id
_entity.type
_entity.pdbx_description
1 polymer ?
#
loop_
_entity_poly.entity_id
_entity_poly.type
_entity_poly.pdbx_seq_one_letter_code
_entity_poly.pdbx_strand_id
1 'polypeptide(L)'
;MHAANPRRGYLLGLGAYIIWGLFPLYFKAIQSVPAVEIIVHRVLWSALFGSLLLLVWKHPGWWRELRDNPRRLAILALSGALIAANWLTYVWSVNNGRMLEASLGYYINPLINVLLGMLILGERLRRLQWLAVAMAAAGVAQQVWQVGSLPWVSLALALSFGFYGLIRKQAPVAALPGLVVETWMLVPLALGWLLLHPAASSAQAEFYGSSEALWLMAAGPVTLVPLVCFNAAARHLPYTTLGFLQYLAPTLVLLQAVLLFDEHLSSSTLVAFMFIWAGLAIYSVDAWLSLRKRV
;
A
#
# COMPACT_ATOMS: atom_id res chain seq x y z
N MET A 1 -21.66 -10.80 -8.97
CA MET A 1 -20.87 -10.22 -7.86
C MET A 1 -20.97 -11.18 -6.69
N HIS A 2 -19.84 -11.69 -6.16
CA HIS A 2 -19.88 -12.48 -4.92
C HIS A 2 -20.39 -11.58 -3.78
N ALA A 3 -21.33 -12.07 -2.97
CA ALA A 3 -21.79 -11.36 -1.78
C ALA A 3 -20.60 -10.94 -0.90
N ALA A 4 -20.70 -9.77 -0.27
CA ALA A 4 -19.64 -9.29 0.62
C ALA A 4 -19.42 -10.29 1.75
N ASN A 5 -18.17 -10.76 1.91
CA ASN A 5 -17.78 -11.66 3.00
C ASN A 5 -16.79 -10.93 3.91
N PRO A 6 -17.25 -10.30 5.00
CA PRO A 6 -16.40 -9.52 5.87
C PRO A 6 -15.24 -10.31 6.47
N ARG A 7 -15.44 -11.58 6.85
CA ARG A 7 -14.37 -12.43 7.41
C ARG A 7 -13.21 -12.59 6.43
N ARG A 8 -13.52 -12.91 5.18
CA ARG A 8 -12.53 -12.99 4.10
C ARG A 8 -11.84 -11.64 3.89
N GLY A 9 -12.60 -10.56 3.91
CA GLY A 9 -12.09 -9.19 3.82
C GLY A 9 -11.07 -8.86 4.91
N TYR A 10 -11.36 -9.17 6.18
CA TYR A 10 -10.44 -8.95 7.30
C TYR A 10 -9.16 -9.78 7.17
N LEU A 11 -9.26 -11.08 6.84
CA LEU A 11 -8.09 -11.93 6.67
C LEU A 11 -7.15 -11.41 5.57
N LEU A 12 -7.72 -11.02 4.42
CA LEU A 12 -6.95 -10.46 3.31
C LEU A 12 -6.36 -9.09 3.65
N GLY A 13 -7.13 -8.22 4.30
CA GLY A 13 -6.68 -6.89 4.71
C GLY A 13 -5.54 -6.96 5.73
N LEU A 14 -5.72 -7.77 6.79
CA LEU A 14 -4.67 -8.01 7.79
C LEU A 14 -3.42 -8.61 7.15
N GLY A 15 -3.57 -9.61 6.28
CA GLY A 15 -2.45 -10.18 5.54
C GLY A 15 -1.68 -9.13 4.73
N ALA A 16 -2.38 -8.25 4.02
CA ALA A 16 -1.75 -7.16 3.27
C ALA A 16 -0.95 -6.21 4.18
N TYR A 17 -1.57 -5.72 5.26
CA TYR A 17 -0.92 -4.75 6.16
C TYR A 17 0.18 -5.36 7.03
N ILE A 18 0.12 -6.66 7.35
CA ILE A 18 1.22 -7.38 8.00
C ILE A 18 2.42 -7.47 7.05
N ILE A 19 2.20 -7.91 5.80
CA ILE A 19 3.27 -8.01 4.81
C ILE A 19 3.91 -6.63 4.59
N TRP A 20 3.10 -5.57 4.40
CA TRP A 20 3.62 -4.21 4.29
C TRP A 20 4.35 -3.72 5.55
N GLY A 21 3.84 -4.08 6.73
CA GLY A 21 4.52 -3.79 7.99
C GLY A 21 5.92 -4.39 8.07
N LEU A 22 6.15 -5.56 7.47
CA LEU A 22 7.45 -6.26 7.44
C LEU A 22 8.39 -5.78 6.32
N PHE A 23 7.99 -4.81 5.49
CA PHE A 23 8.84 -4.27 4.43
C PHE A 23 10.21 -3.76 4.89
N PRO A 24 10.38 -3.13 6.07
CA PRO A 24 11.70 -2.71 6.53
C PRO A 24 12.72 -3.85 6.61
N LEU A 25 12.32 -5.05 7.05
CA LEU A 25 13.22 -6.23 7.07
C LEU A 25 13.70 -6.60 5.67
N TYR A 26 12.78 -6.61 4.71
CA TYR A 26 13.09 -6.90 3.32
C TYR A 26 14.02 -5.83 2.72
N PHE A 27 13.72 -4.54 2.92
CA PHE A 27 14.56 -3.46 2.40
C PHE A 27 15.93 -3.42 3.08
N LYS A 28 16.05 -3.85 4.34
CA LYS A 28 17.34 -3.99 5.02
C LYS A 28 18.22 -5.04 4.36
N ALA A 29 17.64 -6.14 3.88
CA ALA A 29 18.37 -7.21 3.19
C ALA A 29 18.91 -6.79 1.81
N ILE A 30 18.36 -5.74 1.20
CA ILE A 30 18.78 -5.19 -0.10
C ILE A 30 19.22 -3.73 -0.01
N GLN A 31 19.67 -3.28 1.17
CA GLN A 31 20.01 -1.88 1.43
C GLN A 31 21.17 -1.35 0.57
N SER A 32 21.98 -2.24 0.01
CA SER A 32 23.06 -1.95 -0.95
C SER A 32 22.54 -1.55 -2.33
N VAL A 33 21.33 -1.99 -2.70
CA VAL A 33 20.74 -1.74 -4.01
C VAL A 33 20.06 -0.36 -4.02
N PRO A 34 20.35 0.52 -4.99
CA PRO A 34 19.70 1.82 -5.08
C PRO A 34 18.17 1.72 -5.16
N ALA A 35 17.46 2.63 -4.48
CA ALA A 35 15.99 2.59 -4.38
C ALA A 35 15.28 2.56 -5.75
N VAL A 36 15.84 3.24 -6.76
CA VAL A 36 15.29 3.25 -8.13
C VAL A 36 15.40 1.86 -8.76
N GLU A 37 16.55 1.18 -8.62
CA GLU A 37 16.76 -0.19 -9.13
C GLU A 37 15.76 -1.17 -8.50
N ILE A 38 15.53 -1.04 -7.18
CA ILE A 38 14.52 -1.82 -6.46
C ILE A 38 13.15 -1.63 -7.10
N ILE A 39 12.72 -0.41 -7.42
CA ILE A 39 11.41 -0.16 -8.01
C ILE A 39 11.28 -0.72 -9.42
N VAL A 40 12.31 -0.55 -10.24
CA VAL A 40 12.36 -1.12 -11.59
C VAL A 40 12.17 -2.63 -11.52
N HIS A 41 12.87 -3.30 -10.61
CA HIS A 41 12.76 -4.74 -10.42
C HIS A 41 11.43 -5.16 -9.79
N ARG A 42 10.88 -4.36 -8.87
CA ARG A 42 9.50 -4.57 -8.37
C ARG A 42 8.50 -4.57 -9.50
N VAL A 43 8.61 -3.67 -10.49
CA VAL A 43 7.72 -3.63 -11.66
C VAL A 43 7.90 -4.90 -12.51
N LEU A 44 9.12 -5.22 -12.92
CA LEU A 44 9.40 -6.33 -13.83
C LEU A 44 9.01 -7.69 -13.23
N TRP A 45 9.45 -7.95 -11.99
CA TRP A 45 9.16 -9.21 -11.31
C TRP A 45 7.69 -9.30 -10.89
N SER A 46 7.00 -8.19 -10.60
CA SER A 46 5.55 -8.22 -10.35
C SER A 46 4.77 -8.56 -11.62
N ALA A 47 5.15 -7.98 -12.77
CA ALA A 47 4.52 -8.26 -14.05
C ALA A 47 4.70 -9.73 -14.45
N LEU A 48 5.93 -10.25 -14.32
CA LEU A 48 6.24 -11.65 -14.59
C LEU A 48 5.49 -12.58 -13.62
N PHE A 49 5.65 -12.39 -12.31
CA PHE A 49 5.02 -13.22 -11.29
C PHE A 49 3.49 -13.21 -11.39
N GLY A 50 2.89 -12.04 -11.59
CA GLY A 50 1.45 -11.91 -11.79
C GLY A 50 0.96 -12.64 -13.04
N SER A 51 1.72 -12.59 -14.13
CA SER A 51 1.41 -13.34 -15.35
C SER A 51 1.47 -14.85 -15.13
N LEU A 52 2.50 -15.33 -14.43
CA LEU A 52 2.63 -16.75 -14.04
C LEU A 52 1.44 -17.19 -13.17
N LEU A 53 1.04 -16.36 -12.18
CA LEU A 53 -0.12 -16.64 -11.36
C LEU A 53 -1.43 -16.72 -12.17
N LEU A 54 -1.61 -15.85 -13.17
CA LEU A 54 -2.78 -15.92 -14.05
C LEU A 54 -2.84 -17.20 -14.87
N LEU A 55 -1.68 -17.72 -15.31
CA LEU A 55 -1.60 -18.99 -16.04
C LEU A 55 -2.03 -20.16 -15.16
N VAL A 56 -1.62 -20.17 -13.88
CA VAL A 56 -1.93 -21.24 -12.93
C VAL A 56 -3.38 -21.16 -12.44
N TRP A 57 -3.85 -19.98 -12.03
CA TRP A 57 -5.19 -19.80 -11.45
C TRP A 57 -6.32 -19.68 -12.47
N LYS A 58 -6.01 -19.71 -13.77
CA LYS A 58 -6.94 -19.72 -14.90
C LYS A 58 -8.18 -18.86 -14.64
N HIS A 59 -8.10 -17.57 -14.99
CA HIS A 59 -9.28 -16.69 -15.02
C HIS A 59 -9.92 -16.70 -16.42
N PRO A 60 -10.70 -17.71 -16.84
CA PRO A 60 -11.17 -17.81 -18.21
C PRO A 60 -11.91 -16.53 -18.63
N GLY A 61 -11.55 -15.98 -19.79
CA GLY A 61 -12.20 -14.81 -20.37
C GLY A 61 -11.77 -13.45 -19.81
N TRP A 62 -10.84 -13.37 -18.85
CA TRP A 62 -10.40 -12.10 -18.26
C TRP A 62 -9.90 -11.08 -19.30
N TRP A 63 -9.15 -11.57 -20.30
CA TRP A 63 -8.60 -10.73 -21.38
C TRP A 63 -9.70 -10.21 -22.30
N ARG A 64 -10.64 -11.07 -22.68
CA ARG A 64 -11.79 -10.70 -23.51
C ARG A 64 -12.66 -9.67 -22.80
N GLU A 65 -12.93 -9.89 -21.52
CA GLU A 65 -13.70 -8.96 -20.68
C GLU A 65 -13.05 -7.57 -20.60
N LEU A 66 -11.71 -7.50 -20.56
CA LEU A 66 -11.01 -6.22 -20.55
C LEU A 66 -10.97 -5.54 -21.92
N ARG A 67 -10.62 -6.30 -22.96
CA ARG A 67 -10.52 -5.79 -24.34
C ARG A 67 -11.86 -5.25 -24.84
N ASP A 68 -12.94 -5.93 -24.53
CA ASP A 68 -14.28 -5.56 -25.00
C ASP A 68 -14.88 -4.41 -24.16
N ASN A 69 -14.17 -3.92 -23.13
CA ASN A 69 -14.60 -2.83 -22.25
C ASN A 69 -13.52 -1.73 -22.14
N PRO A 70 -13.38 -0.81 -23.11
CA PRO A 70 -12.35 0.22 -23.10
C PRO A 70 -12.39 1.13 -21.87
N ARG A 71 -13.59 1.34 -21.30
CA ARG A 71 -13.76 2.07 -20.04
C ARG A 71 -13.06 1.39 -18.86
N ARG A 72 -13.05 0.05 -18.79
CA ARG A 72 -12.36 -0.68 -17.73
C ARG A 72 -10.85 -0.56 -17.89
N LEU A 73 -10.36 -0.59 -19.12
CA LEU A 73 -8.94 -0.36 -19.40
C LEU A 73 -8.51 1.05 -19.01
N ALA A 74 -9.31 2.08 -19.30
CA ALA A 74 -9.04 3.45 -18.88
C ALA A 74 -9.01 3.60 -17.34
N ILE A 75 -9.92 2.91 -16.63
CA ILE A 75 -9.92 2.88 -15.16
C ILE A 75 -8.65 2.20 -14.62
N LEU A 76 -8.23 1.08 -15.23
CA LEU A 76 -6.97 0.40 -14.86
C LEU A 76 -5.73 1.24 -15.19
N ALA A 77 -5.75 1.97 -16.30
CA ALA A 77 -4.69 2.90 -16.66
C ALA A 77 -4.57 4.02 -15.61
N LEU A 78 -5.71 4.56 -15.16
CA LEU A 78 -5.74 5.59 -14.12
C LEU A 78 -5.26 5.05 -12.76
N SER A 79 -5.72 3.87 -12.32
CA SER A 79 -5.21 3.27 -11.08
C SER A 79 -3.74 2.89 -11.18
N GLY A 80 -3.30 2.37 -12.34
CA GLY A 80 -1.90 2.11 -12.66
C GLY A 80 -1.03 3.37 -12.58
N ALA A 81 -1.51 4.48 -13.14
CA ALA A 81 -0.81 5.77 -13.06
C ALA A 81 -0.73 6.29 -11.62
N LEU A 82 -1.79 6.14 -10.82
CA LEU A 82 -1.79 6.55 -9.41
C LEU A 82 -0.80 5.74 -8.56
N ILE A 83 -0.76 4.41 -8.73
CA ILE A 83 0.19 3.58 -7.97
C ILE A 83 1.63 3.82 -8.44
N ALA A 84 1.84 4.06 -9.74
CA ALA A 84 3.16 4.43 -10.26
C ALA A 84 3.62 5.79 -9.73
N ALA A 85 2.74 6.79 -9.74
CA ALA A 85 3.01 8.10 -9.15
C ALA A 85 3.35 7.97 -7.66
N ASN A 86 2.60 7.14 -6.92
CA ASN A 86 2.87 6.86 -5.52
C ASN A 86 4.30 6.32 -5.30
N TRP A 87 4.68 5.30 -6.06
CA TRP A 87 6.01 4.68 -5.99
C TRP A 87 7.13 5.64 -6.38
N LEU A 88 6.92 6.44 -7.43
CA LEU A 88 7.88 7.46 -7.88
C LEU A 88 8.04 8.57 -6.83
N THR A 89 6.95 9.08 -6.27
CA THR A 89 7.00 10.07 -5.19
C THR A 89 7.75 9.52 -3.99
N TYR A 90 7.54 8.24 -3.64
CA TYR A 90 8.28 7.61 -2.55
C TYR A 90 9.79 7.56 -2.84
N VAL A 91 10.21 7.06 -4.01
CA VAL A 91 11.64 7.02 -4.38
C VAL A 91 12.26 8.40 -4.46
N TRP A 92 11.56 9.34 -5.08
CA TRP A 92 12.00 10.72 -5.15
C TRP A 92 12.21 11.30 -3.74
N SER A 93 11.29 11.02 -2.82
CA SER A 93 11.41 11.51 -1.44
C SER A 93 12.62 10.93 -0.71
N VAL A 94 12.92 9.64 -0.89
CA VAL A 94 14.10 8.99 -0.32
C VAL A 94 15.37 9.64 -0.86
N ASN A 95 15.46 9.79 -2.18
CA ASN A 95 16.64 10.37 -2.84
C ASN A 95 16.87 11.85 -2.51
N ASN A 96 15.83 12.60 -2.13
CA ASN A 96 15.91 14.02 -1.78
C ASN A 96 15.93 14.26 -0.26
N GLY A 97 16.20 13.23 0.57
CA GLY A 97 16.28 13.38 2.03
C GLY A 97 14.93 13.70 2.71
N ARG A 98 13.80 13.45 2.03
CA ARG A 98 12.42 13.71 2.48
C ARG A 98 11.73 12.46 3.03
N MET A 99 12.50 11.52 3.56
CA MET A 99 11.99 10.26 4.12
C MET A 99 11.01 10.47 5.29
N LEU A 100 11.21 11.51 6.10
CA LEU A 100 10.29 11.86 7.20
C LEU A 100 8.89 12.20 6.67
N GLU A 101 8.79 12.97 5.60
CA GLU A 101 7.49 13.25 4.96
C GLU A 101 6.90 11.98 4.33
N ALA A 102 7.72 11.13 3.73
CA ALA A 102 7.24 9.85 3.20
C ALA A 102 6.58 8.99 4.30
N SER A 103 7.24 8.88 5.46
CA SER A 103 6.72 8.21 6.65
C SER A 103 5.41 8.84 7.14
N LEU A 104 5.37 10.17 7.25
CA LEU A 104 4.16 10.91 7.63
C LEU A 104 2.98 10.62 6.68
N GLY A 105 3.26 10.43 5.38
CA GLY A 105 2.26 10.04 4.38
C GLY A 105 1.54 8.75 4.74
N TYR A 106 2.24 7.76 5.29
CA TYR A 106 1.63 6.49 5.72
C TYR A 106 0.74 6.63 6.95
N TYR A 107 0.92 7.66 7.78
CA TYR A 107 -0.01 7.97 8.89
C TYR A 107 -1.24 8.77 8.44
N ILE A 108 -1.08 9.64 7.42
CA ILE A 108 -2.17 10.41 6.82
C ILE A 108 -3.10 9.51 5.99
N ASN A 109 -2.55 8.50 5.31
CA ASN A 109 -3.27 7.62 4.37
C ASN A 109 -4.53 6.95 4.95
N PRO A 110 -4.50 6.34 6.15
CA PRO A 110 -5.71 5.88 6.85
C PRO A 110 -6.86 6.91 6.92
N LEU A 111 -6.54 8.17 7.25
CA LEU A 111 -7.53 9.23 7.37
C LEU A 111 -8.10 9.63 6.00
N ILE A 112 -7.25 9.66 4.97
CA ILE A 112 -7.69 9.88 3.59
C ILE A 112 -8.63 8.75 3.15
N ASN A 113 -8.35 7.50 3.51
CA ASN A 113 -9.24 6.38 3.19
C ASN A 113 -10.60 6.49 3.89
N VAL A 114 -10.61 6.90 5.16
CA VAL A 114 -11.84 7.20 5.87
C VAL A 114 -12.61 8.33 5.19
N LEU A 115 -11.94 9.44 4.89
CA LEU A 115 -12.53 10.61 4.23
C LEU A 115 -13.15 10.24 2.87
N LEU A 116 -12.40 9.53 2.02
CA LEU A 116 -12.87 9.10 0.70
C LEU A 116 -14.03 8.10 0.82
N GLY A 117 -13.99 7.20 1.80
CA GLY A 117 -15.10 6.28 2.09
C GLY A 117 -16.37 7.03 2.47
N MET A 118 -16.26 8.08 3.27
CA MET A 118 -17.42 8.89 3.66
C MET A 118 -17.96 9.76 2.52
N LEU A 119 -17.08 10.52 1.86
CA LEU A 119 -17.48 11.52 0.87
C LEU A 119 -17.89 10.92 -0.47
N ILE A 120 -17.20 9.86 -0.92
CA ILE A 120 -17.41 9.29 -2.27
C ILE A 120 -18.27 8.02 -2.21
N LEU A 121 -18.10 7.18 -1.19
CA LEU A 121 -18.86 5.93 -1.06
C LEU A 121 -20.10 6.06 -0.17
N GLY A 122 -20.30 7.21 0.47
CA GLY A 122 -21.42 7.45 1.37
C GLY A 122 -21.38 6.59 2.64
N GLU A 123 -20.20 6.11 3.05
CA GLU A 123 -20.04 5.29 4.25
C GLU A 123 -20.33 6.14 5.50
N ARG A 124 -21.22 5.64 6.38
CA ARG A 124 -21.59 6.33 7.62
C ARG A 124 -20.81 5.78 8.79
N LEU A 125 -20.07 6.65 9.48
CA LEU A 125 -19.37 6.30 10.70
C LEU A 125 -20.32 6.26 11.90
N ARG A 126 -20.06 5.31 12.81
CA ARG A 126 -20.71 5.26 14.12
C ARG A 126 -20.06 6.25 15.08
N ARG A 127 -20.73 6.53 16.21
CA ARG A 127 -20.25 7.48 17.23
C ARG A 127 -18.84 7.14 17.74
N LEU A 128 -18.57 5.86 18.03
CA LEU A 128 -17.24 5.42 18.47
C LEU A 128 -16.20 5.51 17.36
N GLN A 129 -16.58 5.25 16.11
CA GLN A 129 -15.68 5.39 14.96
C GLN A 129 -15.30 6.85 14.74
N TRP A 130 -16.22 7.80 14.95
CA TRP A 130 -15.90 9.23 14.95
C TRP A 130 -14.87 9.61 16.00
N LEU A 131 -15.02 9.09 17.22
CA LEU A 131 -14.02 9.30 18.26
C LEU A 131 -12.66 8.71 17.86
N ALA A 132 -12.65 7.51 17.26
CA ALA A 132 -11.43 6.89 16.75
C ALA A 132 -10.74 7.74 15.65
N VAL A 133 -11.52 8.30 14.72
CA VAL A 133 -11.02 9.22 13.68
C VAL A 133 -10.46 10.49 14.32
N ALA A 134 -11.15 11.07 15.31
CA ALA A 134 -10.68 12.28 15.98
C ALA A 134 -9.33 12.05 16.70
N MET A 135 -9.18 10.92 17.38
CA MET A 135 -7.92 10.53 18.02
C MET A 135 -6.80 10.35 17.00
N ALA A 136 -7.05 9.61 15.92
CA ALA A 136 -6.07 9.40 14.87
C ALA A 136 -5.68 10.72 14.16
N ALA A 137 -6.66 11.60 13.90
CA ALA A 137 -6.44 12.92 13.34
C ALA A 137 -5.60 13.81 14.27
N ALA A 138 -5.82 13.75 15.59
CA ALA A 138 -5.02 14.49 16.56
C ALA A 138 -3.55 14.04 16.54
N GLY A 139 -3.29 12.73 16.50
CA GLY A 139 -1.93 12.19 16.40
C GLY A 139 -1.23 12.60 15.11
N VAL A 140 -1.93 12.54 13.98
CA VAL A 140 -1.41 12.99 12.68
C VAL A 140 -1.16 14.51 12.66
N ALA A 141 -2.09 15.31 13.18
CA ALA A 141 -1.96 16.76 13.25
C ALA A 141 -0.75 17.17 14.11
N GLN A 142 -0.52 16.47 15.22
CA GLN A 142 0.65 16.69 16.06
C GLN A 142 1.96 16.39 15.30
N GLN A 143 2.02 15.33 14.49
CA GLN A 143 3.20 15.05 13.67
C GLN A 143 3.39 16.08 12.55
N VAL A 144 2.31 16.53 11.91
CA VAL A 144 2.37 17.59 10.90
C VAL A 144 2.90 18.89 11.52
N TRP A 145 2.47 19.24 12.74
CA TRP A 145 3.02 20.39 13.47
C TRP A 145 4.53 20.27 13.63
N GLN A 146 5.02 19.10 14.07
CA GLN A 146 6.46 18.90 14.30
C GLN A 146 7.30 19.01 13.03
N VAL A 147 6.75 18.64 11.86
CA VAL A 147 7.43 18.83 10.57
C VAL A 147 7.59 20.31 10.21
N GLY A 148 6.78 21.20 10.79
CA GLY A 148 6.94 22.66 10.69
C GLY A 148 6.70 23.24 9.29
N SER A 149 6.30 22.42 8.32
CA SER A 149 6.06 22.79 6.93
C SER A 149 4.93 21.95 6.34
N LEU A 150 4.32 22.44 5.24
CA LEU A 150 3.28 21.68 4.55
C LEU A 150 3.89 20.40 3.94
N PRO A 151 3.48 19.20 4.40
CA PRO A 151 4.16 17.97 4.02
C PRO A 151 3.57 17.44 2.70
N TRP A 152 3.89 18.13 1.60
CA TRP A 152 3.29 17.86 0.30
C TRP A 152 3.61 16.44 -0.21
N VAL A 153 4.79 15.88 0.13
CA VAL A 153 5.13 14.49 -0.20
C VAL A 153 4.18 13.53 0.51
N SER A 154 3.91 13.77 1.79
CA SER A 154 2.97 12.98 2.58
C SER A 154 1.56 13.01 1.98
N LEU A 155 1.11 14.20 1.57
CA LEU A 155 -0.19 14.38 0.92
C LEU A 155 -0.25 13.70 -0.43
N ALA A 156 0.78 13.84 -1.27
CA ALA A 156 0.85 13.18 -2.57
C ALA A 156 0.80 11.66 -2.44
N LEU A 157 1.53 11.08 -1.48
CA LEU A 157 1.50 9.64 -1.19
C LEU A 157 0.13 9.18 -0.66
N ALA A 158 -0.45 9.91 0.29
CA ALA A 158 -1.73 9.55 0.89
C ALA A 158 -2.89 9.66 -0.13
N LEU A 159 -2.92 10.72 -0.93
CA LEU A 159 -3.93 10.94 -1.96
C LEU A 159 -3.79 9.93 -3.10
N SER A 160 -2.58 9.72 -3.63
CA SER A 160 -2.37 8.77 -4.74
C SER A 160 -2.79 7.35 -4.36
N PHE A 161 -2.37 6.86 -3.19
CA PHE A 161 -2.76 5.52 -2.73
C PHE A 161 -4.24 5.46 -2.32
N GLY A 162 -4.77 6.52 -1.71
CA GLY A 162 -6.17 6.59 -1.31
C GLY A 162 -7.12 6.57 -2.50
N PHE A 163 -6.82 7.30 -3.57
CA PHE A 163 -7.59 7.25 -4.80
C PHE A 163 -7.38 5.94 -5.58
N TYR A 164 -6.16 5.39 -5.58
CA TYR A 164 -5.90 4.05 -6.11
C TYR A 164 -6.81 3.02 -5.45
N GLY A 165 -6.83 2.95 -4.12
CA GLY A 165 -7.67 2.00 -3.39
C GLY A 165 -9.16 2.21 -3.61
N LEU A 166 -9.61 3.48 -3.67
CA LEU A 166 -11.00 3.83 -4.01
C LEU A 166 -11.41 3.34 -5.40
N ILE A 167 -10.57 3.58 -6.41
CA ILE A 167 -10.82 3.12 -7.78
C ILE A 167 -10.86 1.59 -7.82
N ARG A 168 -9.90 0.91 -7.18
CA ARG A 168 -9.84 -0.56 -7.15
C ARG A 168 -11.03 -1.18 -6.42
N LYS A 169 -11.58 -0.50 -5.42
CA LYS A 169 -12.80 -0.90 -4.73
C LYS A 169 -14.03 -0.84 -5.63
N GLN A 170 -14.16 0.20 -6.46
CA GLN A 170 -15.30 0.41 -7.37
C GLN A 170 -15.15 -0.36 -8.69
N ALA A 171 -13.92 -0.62 -9.13
CA ALA A 171 -13.64 -1.23 -10.42
C ALA A 171 -14.25 -2.65 -10.51
N PRO A 172 -15.03 -2.97 -11.56
CA PRO A 172 -15.57 -4.30 -11.79
C PRO A 172 -14.49 -5.23 -12.42
N VAL A 173 -13.27 -5.18 -11.91
CA VAL A 173 -12.14 -5.99 -12.38
C VAL A 173 -11.61 -6.82 -11.21
N ALA A 174 -11.32 -8.10 -11.46
CA ALA A 174 -10.73 -8.95 -10.45
C ALA A 174 -9.33 -8.43 -10.03
N ALA A 175 -8.97 -8.67 -8.75
CA ALA A 175 -7.77 -8.09 -8.16
C ALA A 175 -6.49 -8.43 -8.95
N LEU A 176 -6.28 -9.73 -9.24
CA LEU A 176 -5.08 -10.21 -9.92
C LEU A 176 -4.99 -9.77 -11.40
N PRO A 177 -5.99 -10.02 -12.28
CA PRO A 177 -5.93 -9.53 -13.67
C PRO A 177 -5.71 -8.03 -13.78
N GLY A 178 -6.37 -7.24 -12.94
CA GLY A 178 -6.21 -5.79 -12.97
C GLY A 178 -4.80 -5.34 -12.58
N LEU A 179 -4.17 -5.98 -11.58
CA LEU A 179 -2.79 -5.67 -11.17
C LEU A 179 -1.76 -6.10 -12.22
N VAL A 180 -2.00 -7.21 -12.91
CA VAL A 180 -1.14 -7.65 -14.01
C VAL A 180 -1.14 -6.59 -15.11
N VAL A 181 -2.31 -6.11 -15.53
CA VAL A 181 -2.41 -5.03 -16.52
C VAL A 181 -1.67 -3.77 -16.06
N GLU A 182 -1.94 -3.33 -14.83
CA GLU A 182 -1.29 -2.14 -14.24
C GLU A 182 0.25 -2.27 -14.25
N THR A 183 0.79 -3.42 -13.86
CA THR A 183 2.24 -3.66 -13.82
C THR A 183 2.86 -3.77 -15.21
N TRP A 184 2.19 -4.42 -16.17
CA TRP A 184 2.64 -4.47 -17.57
C TRP A 184 2.68 -3.10 -18.23
N MET A 185 1.76 -2.19 -17.87
CA MET A 185 1.81 -0.81 -18.37
C MET A 185 3.06 -0.05 -17.91
N LEU A 186 3.67 -0.47 -16.80
CA LEU A 186 4.90 0.13 -16.26
C LEU A 186 6.17 -0.55 -16.77
N VAL A 187 6.08 -1.75 -17.35
CA VAL A 187 7.23 -2.50 -17.89
C VAL A 187 8.03 -1.69 -18.91
N PRO A 188 7.43 -0.99 -19.90
CA PRO A 188 8.20 -0.18 -20.85
C PRO A 188 9.06 0.90 -20.18
N LEU A 189 8.54 1.53 -19.10
CA LEU A 189 9.27 2.54 -18.34
C LEU A 189 10.42 1.90 -17.54
N ALA A 190 10.18 0.74 -16.93
CA ALA A 190 11.20 0.00 -16.18
C ALA A 190 12.33 -0.50 -17.10
N LEU A 191 11.99 -1.05 -18.27
CA LEU A 191 12.97 -1.46 -19.28
C LEU A 191 13.72 -0.27 -19.86
N GLY A 192 13.02 0.84 -20.16
CA GLY A 192 13.66 2.08 -20.60
C GLY A 192 14.68 2.59 -19.58
N TRP A 193 14.35 2.53 -18.29
CA TRP A 193 15.30 2.91 -17.24
C TRP A 193 16.55 2.02 -17.22
N LEU A 194 16.41 0.69 -17.33
CA LEU A 194 17.55 -0.24 -17.38
C LEU A 194 18.45 0.01 -18.59
N LEU A 195 17.85 0.22 -19.77
CA LEU A 195 18.60 0.50 -21.01
C LEU A 195 19.41 1.81 -20.93
N LEU A 196 18.89 2.80 -20.21
CA LEU A 196 19.54 4.10 -20.02
C LEU A 196 20.58 4.10 -18.88
N HIS A 197 20.59 3.08 -18.01
CA HIS A 197 21.48 2.98 -16.86
C HIS A 197 22.28 1.66 -16.89
N PRO A 198 23.16 1.46 -17.87
CA PRO A 198 23.95 0.23 -17.99
C PRO A 198 24.96 0.03 -16.83
N ALA A 199 25.23 1.08 -16.06
CA ALA A 199 26.06 1.02 -14.86
C ALA A 199 25.30 0.57 -13.59
N ALA A 200 23.98 0.36 -13.68
CA ALA A 200 23.19 -0.17 -12.57
C ALA A 200 23.73 -1.54 -12.13
N SER A 201 23.71 -1.81 -10.82
CA SER A 201 24.22 -3.08 -10.28
C SER A 201 23.52 -4.28 -10.93
N SER A 202 22.21 -4.18 -11.09
CA SER A 202 21.35 -5.17 -11.73
C SER A 202 21.52 -5.33 -13.25
N ALA A 203 22.25 -4.43 -13.91
CA ALA A 203 22.60 -4.56 -15.32
C ALA A 203 23.90 -5.37 -15.54
N GLN A 204 24.67 -5.63 -14.48
CA GLN A 204 25.90 -6.41 -14.54
C GLN A 204 25.64 -7.90 -14.34
N ALA A 205 26.34 -8.75 -15.09
CA ALA A 205 26.16 -10.19 -15.01
C ALA A 205 26.60 -10.76 -13.65
N GLU A 206 27.63 -10.17 -13.02
CA GLU A 206 28.13 -10.61 -11.72
C GLU A 206 27.06 -10.48 -10.61
N PHE A 207 26.16 -9.51 -10.72
CA PHE A 207 25.11 -9.28 -9.74
C PHE A 207 24.20 -10.51 -9.56
N TYR A 208 23.91 -11.23 -10.65
CA TYR A 208 23.04 -12.41 -10.62
C TYR A 208 23.70 -13.67 -10.01
N GLY A 209 25.00 -13.61 -9.71
CA GLY A 209 25.69 -14.61 -8.89
C GLY A 209 25.54 -14.37 -7.38
N SER A 210 24.98 -13.23 -6.95
CA SER A 210 24.84 -12.87 -5.55
C SER A 210 23.50 -13.30 -4.94
N SER A 211 23.44 -13.37 -3.60
CA SER A 211 22.17 -13.54 -2.88
C SER A 211 21.24 -12.33 -3.02
N GLU A 212 21.76 -11.15 -3.32
CA GLU A 212 20.98 -9.92 -3.50
C GLU A 212 20.07 -10.01 -4.73
N ALA A 213 20.51 -10.69 -5.79
CA ALA A 213 19.68 -10.93 -6.96
C ALA A 213 18.43 -11.75 -6.63
N LEU A 214 18.53 -12.77 -5.77
CA LEU A 214 17.36 -13.54 -5.31
C LEU A 214 16.36 -12.65 -4.56
N TRP A 215 16.86 -11.77 -3.68
CA TRP A 215 16.00 -10.81 -3.00
C TRP A 215 15.37 -9.81 -3.97
N LEU A 216 16.12 -9.32 -4.96
CA LEU A 216 15.63 -8.39 -5.96
C LEU A 216 14.58 -9.02 -6.89
N MET A 217 14.69 -10.32 -7.17
CA MET A 217 13.63 -11.10 -7.83
C MET A 217 12.40 -11.27 -6.94
N ALA A 218 12.60 -11.49 -5.63
CA ALA A 218 11.51 -11.57 -4.65
C ALA A 218 10.75 -10.24 -4.50
N ALA A 219 11.31 -9.11 -4.94
CA ALA A 219 10.66 -7.81 -4.95
C ALA A 219 9.29 -7.81 -5.65
N GLY A 220 9.15 -8.63 -6.70
CA GLY A 220 7.90 -8.83 -7.42
C GLY A 220 6.80 -9.41 -6.53
N PRO A 221 6.94 -10.66 -6.05
CA PRO A 221 6.00 -11.27 -5.12
C PRO A 221 5.75 -10.42 -3.86
N VAL A 222 6.80 -9.86 -3.25
CA VAL A 222 6.69 -9.00 -2.04
C VAL A 222 5.82 -7.77 -2.31
N THR A 223 5.81 -7.25 -3.55
CA THR A 223 4.93 -6.13 -3.95
C THR A 223 3.54 -6.59 -4.33
N LEU A 224 3.43 -7.63 -5.15
CA LEU A 224 2.17 -8.03 -5.77
C LEU A 224 1.22 -8.68 -4.76
N VAL A 225 1.72 -9.56 -3.89
CA VAL A 225 0.90 -10.30 -2.92
C VAL A 225 0.08 -9.37 -2.01
N PRO A 226 0.67 -8.39 -1.30
CA PRO A 226 -0.12 -7.51 -0.45
C PRO A 226 -1.09 -6.63 -1.25
N LEU A 227 -0.74 -6.21 -2.47
CA LEU A 227 -1.66 -5.45 -3.34
C LEU A 227 -2.86 -6.29 -3.79
N VAL A 228 -2.66 -7.57 -4.13
CA VAL A 228 -3.75 -8.50 -4.46
C VAL A 228 -4.65 -8.68 -3.24
N CYS A 229 -4.05 -8.92 -2.06
CA CYS A 229 -4.76 -9.06 -0.80
C CYS A 229 -5.57 -7.80 -0.46
N PHE A 230 -4.97 -6.62 -0.53
CA PHE A 230 -5.62 -5.33 -0.29
C PHE A 230 -6.78 -5.10 -1.27
N ASN A 231 -6.54 -5.25 -2.57
CA ASN A 231 -7.56 -5.06 -3.60
C ASN A 231 -8.73 -6.04 -3.43
N ALA A 232 -8.46 -7.28 -3.04
CA ALA A 232 -9.50 -8.25 -2.74
C ALA A 232 -10.25 -7.91 -1.43
N ALA A 233 -9.55 -7.44 -0.40
CA ALA A 233 -10.15 -6.98 0.86
C ALA A 233 -11.08 -5.77 0.66
N ALA A 234 -10.69 -4.83 -0.20
CA ALA A 234 -11.46 -3.61 -0.51
C ALA A 234 -12.84 -3.89 -1.09
N ARG A 235 -13.01 -5.02 -1.76
CA ARG A 235 -14.30 -5.49 -2.30
C ARG A 235 -15.22 -6.07 -1.23
N HIS A 236 -14.68 -6.44 -0.07
CA HIS A 236 -15.41 -7.13 1.00
C HIS A 236 -15.62 -6.27 2.26
N LEU A 237 -14.82 -5.22 2.46
CA LEU A 237 -14.89 -4.34 3.62
C LEU A 237 -15.22 -2.90 3.22
N PRO A 238 -15.88 -2.12 4.11
CA PRO A 238 -15.94 -0.67 3.97
C PRO A 238 -14.54 -0.06 3.82
N TYR A 239 -14.40 0.99 3.03
CA TYR A 239 -13.13 1.66 2.80
C TYR A 239 -12.61 2.34 4.08
N THR A 240 -13.53 2.87 4.89
CA THR A 240 -13.27 3.33 6.26
C THR A 240 -12.62 2.25 7.13
N THR A 241 -13.08 1.00 7.03
CA THR A 241 -12.53 -0.14 7.77
C THR A 241 -11.11 -0.46 7.31
N LEU A 242 -10.86 -0.44 6.00
CA LEU A 242 -9.50 -0.61 5.48
C LEU A 242 -8.55 0.49 5.97
N GLY A 243 -9.03 1.74 6.02
CA GLY A 243 -8.27 2.85 6.60
C GLY A 243 -7.78 2.53 8.01
N PHE A 244 -8.65 2.03 8.89
CA PHE A 244 -8.23 1.64 10.25
C PHE A 244 -7.28 0.45 10.28
N LEU A 245 -7.52 -0.58 9.46
CA LEU A 245 -6.61 -1.74 9.37
C LEU A 245 -5.20 -1.33 8.92
N GLN A 246 -5.10 -0.26 8.12
CA GLN A 246 -3.82 0.25 7.62
C GLN A 246 -2.89 0.77 8.70
N TYR A 247 -3.40 1.18 9.88
CA TYR A 247 -2.56 1.55 11.03
C TYR A 247 -1.74 0.37 11.59
N LEU A 248 -2.05 -0.87 11.20
CA LEU A 248 -1.24 -2.03 11.57
C LEU A 248 0.17 -1.97 10.96
N ALA A 249 0.30 -1.53 9.70
CA ALA A 249 1.58 -1.44 9.03
C ALA A 249 2.57 -0.48 9.74
N PRO A 250 2.26 0.81 9.97
CA PRO A 250 3.17 1.71 10.69
C PRO A 250 3.42 1.27 12.14
N THR A 251 2.46 0.58 12.78
CA THR A 251 2.66 -0.04 14.10
C THR A 251 3.75 -1.11 14.06
N LEU A 252 3.71 -2.01 13.08
CA LEU A 252 4.75 -3.04 12.91
C LEU A 252 6.11 -2.42 12.57
N VAL A 253 6.13 -1.37 11.76
CA VAL A 253 7.36 -0.62 11.44
C VAL A 253 7.96 -0.01 12.71
N LEU A 254 7.14 0.61 13.57
CA LEU A 254 7.59 1.17 14.84
C LEU A 254 8.19 0.10 15.76
N LEU A 255 7.53 -1.05 15.88
CA LEU A 255 8.02 -2.16 16.70
C LEU A 255 9.37 -2.67 16.18
N GLN A 256 9.56 -2.76 14.87
CA GLN A 256 10.86 -3.13 14.28
C GLN A 256 11.94 -2.08 14.56
N ALA A 257 11.62 -0.79 14.41
CA ALA A 257 12.54 0.31 14.70
C ALA A 257 13.08 0.22 16.14
N VAL A 258 12.21 0.00 17.13
CA VAL A 258 12.60 -0.06 18.54
C VAL A 258 13.26 -1.39 18.92
N LEU A 259 12.68 -2.52 18.51
CA LEU A 259 13.06 -3.84 19.02
C LEU A 259 14.18 -4.53 18.22
N LEU A 260 14.35 -4.17 16.95
CA LEU A 260 15.28 -4.85 16.05
C LEU A 260 16.38 -3.92 15.52
N PHE A 261 16.10 -2.62 15.42
CA PHE A 261 17.04 -1.64 14.85
C PHE A 261 17.60 -0.65 15.88
N ASP A 262 17.22 -0.78 17.16
CA ASP A 262 17.69 0.07 18.27
C ASP A 262 17.51 1.58 18.01
N GLU A 263 16.50 1.95 17.22
CA GLU A 263 16.22 3.34 16.89
C GLU A 263 15.53 4.06 18.06
N HIS A 264 16.06 5.23 18.39
CA HIS A 264 15.51 6.07 19.45
C HIS A 264 14.30 6.85 18.91
N LEU A 265 13.13 6.56 19.45
CA LEU A 265 11.92 7.28 19.09
C LEU A 265 11.89 8.66 19.76
N SER A 266 11.53 9.67 18.96
CA SER A 266 11.24 10.98 19.51
C SER A 266 9.99 10.92 20.40
N SER A 267 9.97 11.70 21.48
CA SER A 267 8.79 11.83 22.35
C SER A 267 7.55 12.27 21.56
N SER A 268 7.73 13.07 20.52
CA SER A 268 6.64 13.46 19.61
C SER A 268 6.03 12.26 18.88
N THR A 269 6.85 11.36 18.35
CA THR A 269 6.37 10.17 17.64
C THR A 269 5.61 9.25 18.60
N LEU A 270 6.10 9.08 19.83
CA LEU A 270 5.40 8.31 20.86
C LEU A 270 4.01 8.89 21.18
N VAL A 271 3.90 10.22 21.33
CA VAL A 271 2.61 10.88 21.57
C VAL A 271 1.65 10.63 20.40
N ALA A 272 2.10 10.81 19.16
CA ALA A 272 1.29 10.54 17.98
C ALA A 272 0.78 9.09 17.96
N PHE A 273 1.65 8.13 18.28
CA PHE A 273 1.28 6.72 18.33
C PHE A 273 0.30 6.40 19.45
N MET A 274 0.42 7.02 20.63
CA MET A 274 -0.56 6.86 21.70
C MET A 274 -1.95 7.29 21.25
N PHE A 275 -2.06 8.44 20.57
CA PHE A 275 -3.34 8.90 20.01
C PHE A 275 -3.90 7.93 18.96
N ILE A 276 -3.06 7.49 18.02
CA ILE A 276 -3.47 6.55 16.97
C ILE A 276 -3.91 5.21 17.56
N TRP A 277 -3.17 4.66 18.53
CA TRP A 277 -3.49 3.39 19.17
C TRP A 277 -4.73 3.47 20.05
N ALA A 278 -4.94 4.59 20.76
CA ALA A 278 -6.19 4.83 21.46
C ALA A 278 -7.38 4.85 20.48
N GLY A 279 -7.23 5.53 19.34
CA GLY A 279 -8.23 5.49 18.27
C GLY A 279 -8.49 4.08 17.74
N LEU A 280 -7.43 3.31 17.48
CA LEU A 280 -7.54 1.92 17.01
C LEU A 280 -8.20 1.00 18.04
N ALA A 281 -7.92 1.17 19.32
CA ALA A 281 -8.56 0.44 20.41
C ALA A 281 -10.07 0.75 20.45
N ILE A 282 -10.46 2.02 20.36
CA ILE A 282 -11.86 2.44 20.31
C ILE A 282 -12.57 1.85 19.08
N TYR A 283 -11.92 1.91 17.91
CA TYR A 283 -12.45 1.31 16.68
C TYR A 283 -12.65 -0.21 16.82
N SER A 284 -11.67 -0.91 17.41
CA SER A 284 -11.72 -2.35 17.64
C SER A 284 -12.85 -2.74 18.59
N VAL A 285 -13.07 -1.95 19.65
CA VAL A 285 -14.20 -2.13 20.57
C VAL A 285 -15.54 -1.92 19.85
N ASP A 286 -15.68 -0.88 19.04
CA ASP A 286 -16.90 -0.66 18.23
C ASP A 286 -17.18 -1.84 17.29
N ALA A 287 -16.13 -2.32 16.58
CA ALA A 287 -16.24 -3.46 15.69
C ALA A 287 -16.71 -4.71 16.44
N TRP A 288 -16.09 -5.03 17.58
CA TRP A 288 -16.44 -6.14 18.45
C TRP A 288 -17.88 -6.08 18.96
N LEU A 289 -18.30 -4.94 19.51
CA LEU A 289 -19.65 -4.72 19.99
C LEU A 289 -20.69 -4.89 18.88
N SER A 290 -20.36 -4.46 17.66
CA SER A 290 -21.28 -4.59 16.53
C SER A 290 -21.40 -5.99 15.96
N LEU A 291 -20.33 -6.80 16.06
CA LEU A 291 -20.37 -8.22 15.71
C LEU A 291 -21.23 -8.99 16.73
N ARG A 292 -21.10 -8.68 18.03
CA ARG A 292 -21.91 -9.30 19.08
C ARG A 292 -23.40 -8.98 18.96
N LYS A 293 -23.78 -7.80 18.48
CA LYS A 293 -25.20 -7.44 18.24
C LYS A 293 -25.84 -8.14 17.03
N ARG A 294 -25.05 -8.82 16.19
CA ARG A 294 -25.53 -9.55 15.01
C ARG A 294 -25.64 -11.06 15.24
N VAL A 295 -25.14 -11.56 16.37
CA VAL A 295 -25.30 -12.93 16.86
C VAL A 295 -26.44 -12.93 17.86
#